data_AF-A0A857GIP4-F1
#
_entry.id   AF-A0A857GIP4-F1
#
_cell.length_a   1.000
_cell.length_b   1.000
_cell.length_c   1.000
_cell.angle_alpha   90.00
_cell.angle_beta   90.00
_cell.angle_gamma   90.00
#
_symmetry.space_group_name_H-M   'P 1'
#
loop_
_entity.id
_entity.type
_entity.pdbx_description
1 polymer ?
#
loop_
_entity_poly.entity_id
_entity_poly.type
_entity_poly.pdbx_seq_one_letter_code
_entity_poly.pdbx_strand_id
1 'polypeptide(L)' 'MADLAMVFHWEPQAMDGMELDELMEWRERARKRHEGAKPKGGKQGKK' A
#
# COMPACT_ATOMS: atom_id res chain seq x y z
N MET A 1 3.42 8.25 -2.36
CA MET A 1 2.86 8.60 -1.04
C MET A 1 1.44 8.08 -0.85
N ALA A 2 0.57 8.17 -1.87
CA ALA A 2 -0.81 7.67 -1.77
C ALA A 2 -0.91 6.16 -1.43
N ASP A 3 0.00 5.32 -1.94
CA ASP A 3 0.00 3.88 -1.65
C ASP A 3 0.22 3.58 -0.16
N LEU A 4 1.04 4.39 0.52
CA LEU A 4 1.31 4.27 1.95
C LEU A 4 0.08 4.67 2.78
N ALA A 5 -0.51 5.81 2.44
CA ALA A 5 -1.74 6.28 3.09
C ALA A 5 -2.89 5.28 2.91
N MET A 6 -3.02 4.66 1.73
CA MET A 6 -4.10 3.73 1.46
C MET A 6 -3.90 2.34 2.09
N VAL A 7 -2.65 1.84 2.14
CA VAL A 7 -2.33 0.52 2.72
C VAL A 7 -2.28 0.57 4.24
N PHE A 8 -1.76 1.65 4.82
CA PHE A 8 -1.52 1.77 6.27
C PHE A 8 -2.42 2.79 6.98
N HIS A 9 -3.26 3.53 6.26
CA HIS A 9 -4.09 4.60 6.81
C HIS A 9 -3.27 5.66 7.56
N TRP A 10 -2.02 5.85 7.14
CA TRP A 10 -1.10 6.81 7.76
C TRP A 10 -1.48 8.25 7.44
N GLU A 11 -1.43 9.10 8.46
CA GLU A 11 -1.61 10.54 8.32
C GLU A 11 -0.35 11.20 7.73
N PRO A 12 -0.49 12.36 7.05
CA PRO A 12 0.64 13.08 6.45
C PRO A 12 1.76 13.40 7.44
N GLN A 13 1.43 13.71 8.70
CA GLN A 13 2.40 13.95 9.77
C GLN A 13 3.27 12.72 10.07
N ALA A 14 2.74 11.51 9.93
CA ALA A 14 3.52 10.30 10.13
C ALA A 14 4.58 10.13 9.04
N MET A 15 4.33 10.63 7.82
CA MET A 15 5.30 10.62 6.73
C MET A 15 6.33 11.74 6.85
N ASP A 16 5.94 12.89 7.43
CA ASP A 16 6.81 14.06 7.58
C ASP A 16 7.92 13.84 8.63
N GLY A 17 7.66 13.00 9.63
CA GLY A 17 8.64 12.64 10.68
C GLY A 17 9.61 11.51 10.33
N MET A 18 9.47 10.87 9.17
CA MET A 18 10.35 9.77 8.72
C MET A 18 11.39 10.25 7.70
N GLU A 19 12.55 9.61 7.74
CA GLU A 19 13.58 9.85 6.73
C GLU A 19 13.11 9.36 5.35
N LEU A 20 13.61 10.02 4.29
CA LEU A 20 13.23 9.69 2.91
C LEU A 20 13.56 8.23 2.55
N ASP A 21 14.67 7.70 3.09
CA ASP A 21 15.11 6.33 2.86
C ASP A 21 14.12 5.30 3.44
N GLU A 22 13.64 5.55 4.67
CA GLU A 22 12.61 4.74 5.32
C GLU A 22 11.28 4.78 4.53
N LEU A 23 10.88 5.97 4.07
CA LEU A 23 9.69 6.15 3.23
C LEU A 23 9.78 5.34 1.93
N MET A 24 10.97 5.23 1.32
CA MET A 24 11.17 4.43 0.12
C MET A 24 11.03 2.93 0.41
N GLU A 25 11.60 2.42 1.51
CA GLU A 25 11.42 1.02 1.93
C GLU A 25 9.94 0.68 2.18
N TRP A 26 9.24 1.55 2.92
CA TRP A 26 7.82 1.36 3.20
C TRP A 26 7.01 1.38 1.91
N ARG A 27 7.33 2.26 0.95
CA ARG A 27 6.63 2.34 -0.33
C ARG A 27 6.77 1.05 -1.14
N GLU A 28 7.95 0.43 -1.16
CA GLU A 28 8.17 -0.86 -1.81
C GLU A 28 7.36 -1.99 -1.14
N ARG A 29 7.29 -1.98 0.20
CA ARG A 29 6.45 -2.91 0.97
C ARG A 29 4.95 -2.74 0.68
N ALA A 30 4.48 -1.50 0.63
CA ALA A 30 3.10 -1.16 0.28
C ALA A 30 2.78 -1.60 -1.14
N ARG A 31 3.69 -1.38 -2.11
CA ARG A 31 3.52 -1.83 -3.49
C ARG A 31 3.36 -3.35 -3.57
N LYS A 32 4.27 -4.10 -2.94
CA LYS A 32 4.20 -5.58 -2.88
C LYS A 32 2.88 -6.07 -2.29
N ARG A 33 2.36 -5.38 -1.26
CA ARG A 33 1.07 -5.70 -0.66
C ARG A 33 -0.11 -5.38 -1.58
N HIS A 34 -0.12 -4.20 -2.18
CA HIS A 34 -1.19 -3.76 -3.07
C HIS A 34 -1.25 -4.60 -4.36
N GLU A 35 -0.09 -4.97 -4.90
CA GLU A 35 0.03 -5.86 -6.06
C GLU A 35 -0.38 -7.30 -5.71
N GLY A 36 -0.02 -7.79 -4.52
CA GLY A 36 -0.48 -9.09 -4.01
C GLY A 36 -1.95 -9.12 -3.56
N ALA A 37 -2.52 -7.97 -3.20
CA ALA A 37 -3.91 -7.83 -2.77
C ALA A 37 -4.88 -7.63 -3.94
N LYS A 38 -4.40 -7.44 -5.17
CA LYS A 38 -5.29 -7.51 -6.34
C LYS A 38 -5.77 -8.95 -6.48
N PRO A 39 -7.06 -9.24 -6.26
CA PRO A 39 -7.57 -10.57 -6.56
C PRO A 39 -7.40 -10.79 -8.07
N LYS A 40 -6.65 -11.84 -8.43
CA LYS A 40 -6.79 -12.43 -9.77
C LYS A 40 -8.28 -12.66 -10.00
N GLY A 41 -8.79 -12.12 -11.10
CA GLY A 41 -10.21 -11.89 -11.33
C GLY A 41 -11.14 -13.07 -11.00
N GLY A 42 -12.29 -12.68 -10.45
CA GLY A 42 -13.62 -13.18 -10.80
C GLY A 42 -13.77 -14.67 -11.11
N LYS A 43 -14.21 -15.42 -10.10
CA LYS A 43 -15.16 -16.51 -10.32
C LYS A 43 -16.48 -16.16 -9.66
N GLN A 44 -17.19 -15.17 -10.21
CA GLN A 44 -18.63 -15.04 -10.01
C GLN A 44 -19.31 -16.11 -10.87
N GLY A 45 -19.24 -17.36 -10.43
CA GLY A 45 -20.09 -18.41 -10.94
C GLY A 45 -21.47 -18.25 -10.31
N LYS A 46 -22.42 -17.64 -11.03
CA LYS A 46 -23.85 -17.81 -10.77
C LYS A 46 -24.16 -19.32 -10.74
N LYS A 47 -24.74 -19.80 -9.66
CA LYS A 47 -25.53 -21.03 -9.61
C LYS A 47 -26.82 -20.74 -8.87
#